data_AF-A0A920CSF5-F1
#
_entry.id   AF-A0A920CSF5-F1
#
_cell.length_a   1.000
_cell.length_b   1.000
_cell.length_c   1.000
_cell.angle_alpha   90.00
_cell.angle_beta   90.00
_cell.angle_gamma   90.00
#
_symmetry.space_group_name_H-M   'P 1'
#
loop_
_entity.id
_entity.type
_entity.pdbx_description
1 polymer ?
#
loop_
_entity_poly.entity_id
_entity_poly.type
_entity_poly.pdbx_seq_one_letter_code
_entity_poly.pdbx_strand_id
1 'polypeptide(L)'
;MNNKDVASLLGELIEADKDEWVSLERLLNRYGVVGFFQKLDERMPLSTESLEKLQALQSLIDILSKRYVELGEGNGCEPAPHQ
;
A
#
# COMPACT_ATOMS: atom_id res chain seq x y z
N MET A 1 1.31 4.36 -12.89
CA MET A 1 2.59 4.36 -12.15
C MET A 1 3.22 2.98 -12.33
N ASN A 2 4.48 2.89 -12.75
CA ASN A 2 5.15 1.61 -12.94
C ASN A 2 5.79 1.10 -11.63
N ASN A 3 6.28 -0.14 -11.59
CA ASN A 3 6.87 -0.72 -10.36
C ASN A 3 8.11 0.04 -9.85
N LYS A 4 8.88 0.67 -10.74
CA LYS A 4 10.06 1.46 -10.37
C LYS A 4 9.65 2.75 -9.68
N ASP A 5 8.63 3.44 -10.20
CA ASP A 5 8.07 4.63 -9.56
C ASP A 5 7.50 4.30 -8.16
N VAL A 6 6.85 3.14 -8.03
CA VAL A 6 6.34 2.64 -6.74
C VAL A 6 7.48 2.31 -5.78
N ALA A 7 8.53 1.64 -6.26
CA ALA A 7 9.72 1.36 -5.46
C ALA A 7 10.34 2.66 -4.95
N SER A 8 10.38 3.68 -5.81
CA SER A 8 10.86 5.01 -5.42
C SER A 8 10.04 5.65 -4.33
N LEU A 9 8.72 5.69 -4.50
CA LEU A 9 7.84 6.27 -3.51
C LEU A 9 7.92 5.52 -2.17
N LEU A 10 7.91 4.20 -2.18
CA LEU A 10 8.00 3.39 -0.96
C LEU A 10 9.36 3.56 -0.28
N GLY A 11 10.45 3.57 -1.05
CA GLY A 11 11.79 3.77 -0.53
C GLY A 11 11.97 5.14 0.13
N GLU A 12 11.39 6.19 -0.44
CA GLU A 12 11.37 7.52 0.19
C GLU A 12 10.54 7.54 1.48
N LEU A 13 9.33 6.95 1.46
CA LEU A 13 8.42 6.95 2.61
C LEU A 13 8.98 6.22 3.83
N ILE A 14 9.72 5.13 3.61
CA ILE A 14 10.28 4.34 4.71
C ILE A 14 11.71 4.73 5.05
N GLU A 15 12.28 5.71 4.32
CA GLU A 15 13.67 6.15 4.42
C GLU A 15 14.65 4.99 4.19
N ALA A 16 14.35 4.15 3.18
CA ALA A 16 15.12 2.97 2.87
C ALA A 16 16.58 3.31 2.51
N ASP A 17 17.49 2.45 2.93
CA ASP A 17 18.89 2.54 2.50
C ASP A 17 19.11 2.02 1.07
N LYS A 18 20.29 2.27 0.51
CA LYS A 18 20.60 1.91 -0.88
C LYS A 18 20.38 0.42 -1.21
N ASP A 19 20.62 -0.49 -0.26
CA ASP A 19 20.46 -1.92 -0.49
C ASP A 19 18.98 -2.30 -0.40
N GLU A 20 18.24 -1.71 0.53
CA GLU A 20 16.79 -1.85 0.64
C GLU A 20 16.05 -1.32 -0.58
N TRP A 21 16.54 -0.25 -1.20
CA TRP A 21 16.02 0.28 -2.47
C TRP A 21 16.10 -0.74 -3.60
N VAL A 22 17.24 -1.42 -3.73
CA VAL A 22 17.43 -2.49 -4.73
C VAL A 22 16.51 -3.68 -4.42
N SER A 23 16.37 -4.03 -3.13
CA SER A 23 15.44 -5.07 -2.68
C SER A 23 13.99 -4.72 -3.02
N LEU A 24 13.53 -3.51 -2.73
CA LEU A 24 12.18 -3.03 -3.05
C LEU A 24 11.88 -3.14 -4.55
N GLU A 25 12.75 -2.60 -5.40
CA GLU A 25 12.57 -2.65 -6.84
C GLU A 25 12.52 -4.11 -7.35
N ARG A 26 13.40 -4.98 -6.84
CA ARG A 26 13.40 -6.40 -7.20
C ARG A 26 12.12 -7.12 -6.75
N LEU A 27 11.67 -6.88 -5.52
CA LEU A 27 10.46 -7.51 -4.97
C LEU A 27 9.20 -7.04 -5.69
N LEU A 28 9.10 -5.75 -5.98
CA LEU A 28 7.98 -5.17 -6.74
C LEU A 28 7.97 -5.66 -8.19
N ASN A 29 9.12 -5.77 -8.85
CA ASN A 29 9.21 -6.36 -10.18
C ASN A 29 8.84 -7.84 -10.21
N ARG A 30 9.13 -8.58 -9.13
CA ARG A 30 8.84 -10.01 -9.03
C ARG A 30 7.37 -10.30 -8.73
N TYR A 31 6.76 -9.53 -7.83
CA TYR A 31 5.43 -9.84 -7.29
C TYR A 31 4.33 -8.85 -7.72
N GLY A 32 4.71 -7.71 -8.31
CA GLY A 32 3.81 -6.57 -8.44
C GLY A 32 3.48 -5.95 -7.09
N VAL A 33 2.78 -4.80 -7.11
CA VAL A 33 2.44 -4.05 -5.89
C VAL A 33 1.57 -4.86 -4.93
N VAL A 34 0.49 -5.47 -5.44
CA VAL A 34 -0.44 -6.26 -4.60
C VAL A 34 0.27 -7.47 -4.00
N GLY A 35 1.03 -8.21 -4.81
CA GLY A 35 1.76 -9.39 -4.34
C GLY A 35 2.89 -9.05 -3.38
N PHE A 36 3.50 -7.87 -3.50
CA PHE A 36 4.49 -7.36 -2.56
C PHE A 36 3.89 -7.20 -1.15
N PHE A 37 2.77 -6.47 -1.02
CA PHE A 37 2.13 -6.26 0.28
C PHE A 37 1.53 -7.54 0.88
N GLN A 38 1.06 -8.49 0.06
CA GLN A 38 0.61 -9.80 0.54
C GLN A 38 1.73 -10.68 1.11
N LYS A 39 3.00 -10.34 0.81
CA LYS A 39 4.19 -11.12 1.20
C LYS A 39 5.08 -10.37 2.18
N LEU A 40 4.63 -9.25 2.75
CA LEU A 40 5.35 -8.54 3.81
C LEU A 40 5.45 -9.42 5.05
N ASP A 41 6.55 -10.15 5.17
CA ASP A 41 6.91 -10.96 6.32
C ASP A 41 8.38 -10.76 6.70
N GLU A 42 8.78 -11.29 7.85
CA GLU A 42 10.13 -11.16 8.43
C GLU A 42 11.26 -11.77 7.59
N ARG A 43 10.96 -12.53 6.52
CA ARG A 43 11.97 -13.16 5.65
C ARG A 43 12.35 -12.29 4.46
N MET A 44 11.76 -11.11 4.32
CA MET A 44 12.16 -10.18 3.28
C MET A 44 13.57 -9.61 3.53
N PRO A 45 14.34 -9.33 2.46
CA PRO A 45 15.67 -8.71 2.56
C PRO A 45 15.55 -7.19 2.83
N LEU A 46 14.83 -6.84 3.90
CA LEU A 46 14.58 -5.50 4.40
C LEU A 46 14.83 -5.51 5.91
N SER A 47 15.20 -4.37 6.48
CA SER A 47 15.33 -4.24 7.92
C SER A 47 13.98 -4.40 8.62
N THR A 48 14.00 -4.80 9.89
CA THR A 48 12.79 -4.87 10.72
C THR A 48 12.06 -3.53 10.75
N GLU A 49 12.80 -2.42 10.85
CA GLU A 49 12.23 -1.07 10.84
C GLU A 49 11.49 -0.77 9.53
N SER A 50 12.12 -1.05 8.37
CA SER A 50 11.50 -0.85 7.06
C SER A 50 10.25 -1.73 6.89
N LEU A 51 10.27 -2.97 7.40
CA LEU A 51 9.10 -3.85 7.39
C LEU A 51 7.94 -3.30 8.24
N GLU A 52 8.22 -2.81 9.44
CA GLU A 52 7.21 -2.19 10.31
C GLU A 52 6.58 -0.95 9.64
N LYS A 53 7.40 -0.09 9.02
CA LYS A 53 6.91 1.08 8.27
C LYS A 53 6.01 0.67 7.10
N LEU A 54 6.38 -0.38 6.35
CA LEU A 54 5.58 -0.90 5.23
C LEU A 54 4.26 -1.53 5.69
N GLN A 55 4.26 -2.25 6.82
CA GLN A 55 3.05 -2.82 7.42
C GLN A 55 2.09 -1.73 7.95
N ALA A 56 2.64 -0.67 8.55
CA ALA A 56 1.86 0.50 8.97
C ALA A 56 1.21 1.20 7.75
N LEU A 57 1.96 1.35 6.66
CA LEU A 57 1.44 1.90 5.40
C LEU A 57 0.30 1.04 4.82
N GLN A 58 0.48 -0.29 4.80
CA GLN A 58 -0.57 -1.22 4.37
C GLN A 58 -1.85 -1.05 5.20
N SER A 59 -1.70 -0.96 6.52
CA SER A 59 -2.82 -0.79 7.45
C SER A 59 -3.57 0.54 7.20
N LEU A 60 -2.84 1.62 6.93
CA LEU A 60 -3.44 2.92 6.57
C LEU A 60 -4.22 2.85 5.26
N ILE A 61 -3.66 2.21 4.23
CA ILE A 61 -4.33 2.01 2.95
C ILE A 61 -5.63 1.21 3.14
N ASP A 62 -5.59 0.14 3.93
CA ASP A 62 -6.77 -0.69 4.21
C ASP A 62 -7.85 0.10 4.97
N ILE A 63 -7.49 0.94 5.94
CA ILE A 63 -8.43 1.81 6.65
C ILE A 63 -9.09 2.80 5.69
N LEU A 64 -8.29 3.48 4.85
CA LEU A 64 -8.80 4.48 3.91
C LEU A 64 -9.67 3.84 2.82
N SER A 65 -9.30 2.66 2.34
CA SER A 65 -10.06 1.90 1.35
C SER A 65 -11.43 1.48 1.90
N LYS A 66 -11.49 0.97 3.14
CA LYS A 66 -12.75 0.64 3.81
C LYS A 66 -13.67 1.87 3.95
N ARG A 67 -13.13 3.01 4.37
CA ARG A 67 -13.91 4.26 4.48
C ARG A 67 -14.42 4.76 3.13
N TYR A 68 -13.66 4.58 2.05
CA TYR A 68 -14.11 4.98 0.72
C TYR A 68 -15.31 4.15 0.24
N VAL A 69 -15.33 2.85 0.56
CA VAL A 69 -16.48 1.97 0.27
C VAL A 69 -17.71 2.41 1.06
N GLU A 70 -17.56 2.68 2.36
CA GLU A 70 -18.67 3.15 3.21
C GLU A 70 -19.27 4.49 2.74
N LEU A 71 -18.44 5.38 2.19
CA LEU A 71 -18.90 6.66 1.62
C LEU A 71 -19.47 6.54 0.20
N GLY A 72 -19.09 5.50 -0.55
CA GLY A 72 -19.59 5.22 -1.90
C GLY A 72 -20.96 4.54 -1.93
N GLU A 73 -21.31 3.78 -0.89
CA GLU A 73 -22.63 3.13 -0.75
C GLU A 73 -23.71 4.08 -0.21
N GLY A 74 -23.36 5.29 0.23
CA GLY A 74 -24.27 6.29 0.80
C GLY A 74 -24.94 7.25 -0.19
N ASN A 75 -24.73 7.10 -1.50
CA ASN A 75 -25.24 8.05 -2.52
C ASN A 75 -26.16 7.40 -3.57
N GLY A 76 -26.94 6.40 -3.16
CA GLY A 76 -28.10 5.92 -3.90
C GLY A 76 -29.26 6.91 -3.76
N CYS A 77 -29.63 7.58 -4.85
CA CYS A 77 -30.78 8.46 -4.93
C CYS A 77 -32.08 7.75 -4.50
N GLU A 78 -32.78 8.31 -3.51
CA GLU A 78 -34.24 8.21 -3.43
C GLU A 78 -34.84 9.62 -3.61
N PRO A 79 -35.62 9.88 -4.69
CA PRO A 79 -36.46 11.06 -4.74
C PRO A 79 -37.80 10.76 -4.04
N ALA A 80 -38.05 11.51 -2.95
CA ALA A 80 -39.32 11.94 -2.32
C ALA A 80 -40.50 10.96 -2.14
N PRO A 81 -41.26 11.17 -1.05
CA PRO A 81 -42.68 11.47 -1.24
C PRO A 81 -42.99 12.88 -0.76
N HIS A 82 -43.52 13.69 -1.67
CA HIS A 82 -44.21 14.92 -1.32
C HIS A 82 -45.50 14.57 -0.56
N GLN A 83 -45.72 15.20 0.59
CA GLN A 83 -47.04 15.45 1.15
C GLN A 83 -47.16 16.93 1.50
#